data_AF-A0ABD5TNV2-F1
#
_entry.id   AF-A0ABD5TNV2-F1
#
_cell.length_a   1.000
_cell.length_b   1.000
_cell.length_c   1.000
_cell.angle_alpha   90.00
_cell.angle_beta   90.00
_cell.angle_gamma   90.00
#
_symmetry.space_group_name_H-M   'P 1'
#
loop_
_entity.id
_entity.type
_entity.pdbx_description
1 polymer ?
#
loop_
_entity_poly.entity_id
_entity_poly.type
_entity_poly.pdbx_seq_one_letter_code
_entity_poly.pdbx_strand_id
1 'polypeptide(L)'
;MALDATLEVHVREDGDDSAGDPANDERGRSLEFAFTVANGGSEAVDLRFPDACRAEFVVSDGDSELWRSTQGRVFAQVLTTASLPPGEALTIEDEWSDPSLEPGTYDVVAKLRARENETRDEATVTVA
;
A
#
# COMPACT_ATOMS: atom_id res chain seq x y z
N MET A 1 -6.69 22.08 -0.07
CA MET A 1 -6.99 20.63 -0.08
C MET A 1 -7.07 20.22 1.39
N ALA A 2 -8.07 19.43 1.80
CA ALA A 2 -8.20 19.05 3.21
C ALA A 2 -7.42 17.76 3.55
N LEU A 3 -7.18 16.89 2.56
CA LEU A 3 -6.46 15.64 2.73
C LEU A 3 -5.10 15.71 2.05
N ASP A 4 -4.07 15.32 2.80
CA ASP A 4 -2.71 15.12 2.34
C ASP A 4 -2.40 13.63 2.41
N ALA A 5 -1.82 13.08 1.34
CA ALA A 5 -1.48 11.66 1.27
C ALA A 5 0.02 11.49 1.21
N THR A 6 0.52 10.41 1.81
CA THR A 6 1.92 10.04 1.82
C THR A 6 2.03 8.53 1.72
N LEU A 7 2.82 8.04 0.78
CA LEU A 7 3.13 6.63 0.59
C LEU A 7 4.59 6.38 0.98
N GLU A 8 4.77 5.47 1.93
CA GLU A 8 6.06 4.92 2.31
C GLU A 8 6.16 3.48 1.83
N VAL A 9 7.31 3.12 1.24
CA VAL A 9 7.56 1.78 0.70
C VAL A 9 8.88 1.26 1.25
N HIS A 10 8.85 0.07 1.83
CA HIS A 10 10.01 -0.57 2.43
C HIS A 10 10.27 -1.91 1.76
N VAL A 11 11.54 -2.16 1.39
CA VAL A 11 11.98 -3.49 0.96
C VAL A 11 12.25 -4.31 2.20
N ARG A 12 11.57 -5.45 2.32
CA ARG A 12 11.82 -6.44 3.35
C ARG A 12 12.60 -7.59 2.72
N GLU A 13 13.80 -7.80 3.23
CA GLU A 13 14.60 -8.99 2.94
C GLU A 13 14.31 -10.02 4.04
N ASP A 14 13.80 -11.20 3.68
CA ASP A 14 13.66 -12.28 4.65
C ASP A 14 15.07 -12.82 4.97
N GLY A 15 15.64 -12.30 6.06
CA GLY A 15 16.99 -12.61 6.52
C GLY A 15 16.99 -13.52 7.75
N ASP A 16 17.06 -14.82 7.51
CA ASP A 16 17.79 -15.86 8.28
C ASP A 16 18.00 -15.63 9.80
N ASP A 17 17.16 -16.27 10.64
CA ASP A 17 17.60 -16.79 11.95
C ASP A 17 16.80 -18.06 12.29
N SER A 18 17.10 -19.15 11.58
CA SER A 18 16.91 -20.53 12.06
C SER A 18 17.48 -21.47 11.02
N ALA A 19 18.54 -22.21 11.39
CA ALA A 19 19.22 -23.22 10.59
C ALA A 19 18.28 -24.00 9.65
N GLY A 20 18.11 -23.49 8.44
CA GLY A 20 17.23 -24.00 7.39
C GLY A 20 18.06 -24.63 6.29
N ASP A 21 17.52 -25.69 5.71
CA ASP A 21 18.15 -26.52 4.69
C ASP A 21 18.64 -25.69 3.49
N PRO A 22 19.92 -25.78 3.06
CA PRO A 22 20.47 -24.96 1.96
C PRO A 22 19.88 -25.29 0.58
N ALA A 23 18.97 -26.27 0.47
CA ALA A 23 18.28 -26.59 -0.77
C ALA A 23 17.07 -25.67 -1.06
N ASN A 24 16.66 -24.80 -0.13
CA ASN A 24 15.51 -23.90 -0.27
C ASN A 24 15.89 -22.42 -0.08
N ASP A 25 16.96 -21.97 -0.74
CA ASP A 25 17.33 -20.54 -0.84
C ASP A 25 16.40 -19.83 -1.85
N GLU A 26 15.10 -19.83 -1.56
CA GLU A 26 14.14 -18.91 -2.16
C GLU A 26 14.03 -17.73 -1.20
N ARG A 27 15.09 -16.92 -1.10
CA ARG A 27 15.07 -15.67 -0.31
C ARG A 27 14.02 -14.74 -0.91
N GLY A 28 12.77 -14.90 -0.47
CA GLY A 28 11.67 -14.07 -0.87
C GLY A 28 11.93 -12.65 -0.41
N ARG A 29 11.89 -11.71 -1.34
CA ARG A 29 11.83 -10.29 -1.02
C ARG A 29 10.36 -9.89 -1.04
N SER A 30 9.99 -8.99 -0.14
CA SER A 30 8.67 -8.38 -0.17
C SER A 30 8.76 -6.87 -0.10
N LEU A 31 7.75 -6.20 -0.63
CA LEU A 31 7.55 -4.78 -0.46
C LEU A 31 6.42 -4.56 0.54
N GLU A 32 6.73 -3.84 1.62
CA GLU A 32 5.75 -3.39 2.61
C GLU A 32 5.34 -1.95 2.27
N PHE A 33 4.03 -1.69 2.22
CA PHE A 33 3.47 -0.39 1.88
C PHE A 33 2.76 0.20 3.09
N ALA A 34 3.02 1.48 3.37
CA ALA A 34 2.27 2.26 4.35
C ALA A 34 1.73 3.53 3.68
N PHE A 35 0.42 3.58 3.45
CA PHE A 35 -0.26 4.72 2.86
C PHE A 35 -1.03 5.50 3.92
N THR A 36 -0.54 6.70 4.23
CA THR A 36 -1.12 7.58 5.24
C THR A 36 -1.90 8.70 4.57
N VAL A 37 -3.16 8.87 4.98
CA VAL A 37 -4.02 9.99 4.58
C VAL A 37 -4.30 10.84 5.82
N ALA A 38 -3.77 12.06 5.83
CA ALA A 38 -3.90 13.02 6.91
C ALA A 38 -4.89 14.13 6.56
N ASN A 39 -5.68 14.56 7.54
CA ASN A 39 -6.49 15.77 7.40
C ASN A 39 -5.67 17.01 7.79
N GLY A 40 -5.10 17.69 6.79
CA GLY A 40 -4.41 18.97 6.93
C GLY A 40 -5.36 20.18 7.03
N GLY A 41 -6.67 19.97 6.92
CA GLY A 41 -7.70 20.99 7.02
C GLY A 41 -8.07 21.37 8.46
N SER A 42 -9.00 22.31 8.58
CA SER A 42 -9.54 22.81 9.87
C SER A 42 -10.88 22.20 10.27
N GLU A 43 -11.47 21.36 9.41
CA GLU A 43 -12.77 20.71 9.62
C GLU A 43 -12.61 19.20 9.55
N ALA A 44 -13.47 18.45 10.24
CA ALA A 44 -13.44 16.99 10.17
C ALA A 44 -13.87 16.50 8.77
N VAL A 45 -13.21 15.44 8.29
CA VAL A 45 -13.50 14.82 6.99
C VAL A 45 -13.98 13.38 7.21
N ASP A 46 -15.14 13.05 6.67
CA ASP A 46 -15.68 11.69 6.74
C ASP A 46 -15.33 10.89 5.48
N LEU A 47 -14.45 9.91 5.62
CA LEU A 47 -14.07 8.96 4.57
C LEU A 47 -15.02 7.77 4.55
N ARG A 48 -15.78 7.62 3.45
CA ARG A 48 -16.76 6.54 3.28
C ARG A 48 -16.25 5.45 2.37
N PHE A 49 -16.00 4.27 2.91
CA PHE A 49 -15.48 3.11 2.18
C PHE A 49 -16.62 2.17 1.79
N PRO A 50 -16.81 1.85 0.49
CA PRO A 50 -17.91 1.00 0.03
C PRO A 50 -17.75 -0.47 0.43
N ASP A 51 -16.53 -0.91 0.69
CA ASP A 51 -16.17 -2.27 1.06
C ASP A 51 -14.91 -2.27 1.94
N ALA A 52 -14.44 -3.45 2.35
CA ALA A 52 -13.28 -3.60 3.22
C ALA A 52 -11.96 -3.09 2.61
N CYS A 53 -11.87 -2.91 1.29
CA CYS A 53 -10.71 -2.33 0.61
C CYS A 53 -10.69 -0.80 0.78
N ARG A 54 -9.82 -0.31 1.68
CA ARG A 54 -9.71 1.13 1.97
C ARG A 54 -8.79 1.87 1.00
N ALA A 55 -7.75 1.21 0.50
CA ALA A 55 -6.85 1.71 -0.53
C ALA A 55 -6.53 0.61 -1.54
N GLU A 56 -6.14 1.03 -2.74
CA GLU A 56 -5.56 0.15 -3.76
C GLU A 56 -4.09 0.52 -3.93
N PHE A 57 -3.24 -0.51 -4.00
CA PHE A 57 -1.82 -0.39 -4.27
C PHE A 57 -1.54 -1.02 -5.63
N VAL A 58 -0.73 -0.36 -6.44
CA VAL A 58 -0.28 -0.84 -7.75
C VAL A 58 1.23 -0.70 -7.81
N VAL A 59 1.91 -1.78 -8.20
CA VAL A 59 3.36 -1.80 -8.42
C VAL A 59 3.64 -2.03 -9.89
N SER A 60 4.52 -1.21 -10.44
CA SER A 60 4.90 -1.24 -11.86
C SER A 60 6.42 -1.16 -12.04
N ASP A 61 6.90 -1.71 -13.15
CA ASP A 61 8.24 -1.46 -13.69
C ASP A 61 8.08 -0.68 -15.00
N GLY A 62 8.30 0.64 -14.94
CA GLY A 62 7.95 1.55 -16.04
C GLY A 62 6.47 1.50 -16.41
N ASP A 63 6.16 1.18 -17.67
CA ASP A 63 4.78 1.05 -18.17
C ASP A 63 4.13 -0.31 -17.85
N SER A 64 4.86 -1.26 -17.25
CA SER A 64 4.37 -2.60 -16.97
C SER A 64 3.85 -2.75 -15.54
N GLU A 65 2.53 -2.86 -15.37
CA GLU A 65 1.93 -3.24 -14.10
C GLU A 65 2.30 -4.69 -13.75
N LEU A 66 2.96 -4.88 -12.61
CA LEU A 66 3.40 -6.19 -12.13
C LEU A 66 2.42 -6.74 -11.10
N TRP A 67 1.89 -5.88 -10.24
CA TRP A 67 1.01 -6.27 -9.17
C TRP A 67 0.00 -5.19 -8.82
N ARG A 68 -1.18 -5.64 -8.38
CA ARG A 68 -2.26 -4.79 -7.89
C ARG A 68 -2.91 -5.48 -6.70
N SER A 69 -3.03 -4.78 -5.58
CA SER A 69 -3.54 -5.37 -4.34
C SER A 69 -4.96 -5.90 -4.44
N THR A 70 -5.77 -5.31 -5.32
CA THR A 70 -7.17 -5.71 -5.55
C THR A 70 -7.32 -6.85 -6.55
N GLN A 71 -6.30 -7.16 -7.34
CA GLN A 71 -6.38 -8.14 -8.42
C GLN A 71 -6.64 -9.54 -7.84
N GLY A 72 -7.72 -10.17 -8.29
CA GLY A 72 -8.10 -11.52 -7.87
C GLY A 72 -8.60 -11.63 -6.42
N ARG A 73 -8.78 -10.51 -5.70
CA ARG A 73 -9.27 -10.51 -4.31
C ARG A 73 -10.74 -10.13 -4.23
N VAL A 74 -11.45 -10.76 -3.29
CA VAL A 74 -12.84 -10.41 -2.96
C VAL A 74 -12.84 -9.70 -1.61
N PHE A 75 -13.44 -8.52 -1.58
CA PHE A 75 -13.58 -7.72 -0.37
C PHE A 75 -15.02 -7.77 0.14
N ALA A 76 -15.16 -7.91 1.46
CA ALA A 76 -16.47 -7.88 2.11
C ALA A 76 -17.16 -6.54 1.85
N GLN A 77 -18.42 -6.59 1.41
CA GLN A 77 -19.23 -5.43 1.06
C GLN A 77 -19.79 -4.75 2.33
N VAL A 78 -18.89 -4.21 3.16
CA VAL A 78 -19.22 -3.51 4.39
C VAL A 78 -18.98 -2.01 4.23
N LEU A 79 -20.07 -1.24 4.18
CA LEU A 79 -19.99 0.21 4.16
C LEU A 79 -19.45 0.70 5.51
N THR A 80 -18.27 1.32 5.49
CA THR A 80 -17.60 1.83 6.69
C THR A 80 -17.35 3.32 6.54
N THR A 81 -17.49 4.08 7.63
CA THR A 81 -17.09 5.50 7.66
C THR A 81 -15.97 5.65 8.67
N ALA A 82 -14.87 6.30 8.27
CA ALA A 82 -13.82 6.78 9.17
C ALA A 82 -13.88 8.31 9.21
N SER A 83 -14.03 8.88 10.40
CA SER A 83 -14.00 10.33 10.57
C SER A 83 -12.57 10.74 10.91
N LEU A 84 -12.03 11.71 10.17
CA LEU A 84 -10.71 12.30 10.39
C LEU A 84 -10.87 13.75 10.87
N PRO A 85 -10.79 14.01 12.19
CA PRO A 85 -10.62 15.34 12.74
C PRO A 85 -9.41 16.10 12.17
N PRO A 86 -9.34 17.43 12.36
CA PRO A 86 -8.17 18.23 11.99
C PRO A 86 -6.88 17.69 12.62
N GLY A 87 -5.88 17.41 11.79
CA GLY A 87 -4.58 16.86 12.20
C GLY A 87 -4.56 15.35 12.47
N GLU A 88 -5.68 14.65 12.32
CA GLU A 88 -5.71 13.18 12.41
C GLU A 88 -5.38 12.54 11.06
N ALA A 89 -4.86 11.31 11.11
CA ALA A 89 -4.51 10.54 9.93
C ALA A 89 -4.98 9.08 10.03
N LEU A 90 -5.25 8.49 8.86
CA LEU A 90 -5.51 7.08 8.68
C LEU A 90 -4.37 6.46 7.89
N THR A 91 -3.72 5.45 8.45
CA THR A 91 -2.72 4.63 7.73
C THR A 91 -3.36 3.33 7.28
N ILE A 92 -3.08 2.96 6.03
CA ILE A 92 -3.52 1.73 5.37
C ILE A 92 -2.27 1.01 4.89
N GLU A 93 -2.13 -0.25 5.29
CA GLU A 93 -0.95 -1.06 5.01
C GLU A 93 -1.33 -2.22 4.08
N ASP A 94 -0.39 -2.62 3.22
CA ASP A 94 -0.49 -3.79 2.37
C ASP A 94 0.92 -4.32 2.06
N GLU A 95 1.01 -5.53 1.50
CA GLU A 95 2.29 -6.17 1.20
C GLU A 95 2.24 -6.88 -0.16
N TRP A 96 3.31 -6.68 -0.94
CA TRP A 96 3.59 -7.51 -2.11
C TRP A 96 4.76 -8.44 -1.82
N SER A 97 4.42 -9.71 -1.54
CA SER A 97 5.38 -10.80 -1.43
C SER A 97 5.44 -11.58 -2.74
N ASP A 98 6.57 -11.50 -3.45
CA ASP A 98 6.80 -12.25 -4.68
C ASP A 98 8.19 -12.91 -4.66
N PRO A 99 8.26 -14.25 -4.75
CA PRO A 99 9.54 -14.96 -4.72
C PRO A 99 10.39 -14.70 -5.97
N SER A 100 9.80 -14.17 -7.04
CA SER A 100 10.48 -13.75 -8.27
C SER A 100 10.72 -12.24 -8.34
N LEU A 101 10.63 -11.51 -7.23
CA LEU A 101 10.98 -10.08 -7.20
C LEU A 101 12.46 -9.86 -7.54
N GLU A 102 12.69 -9.41 -8.77
CA GLU A 102 14.03 -9.13 -9.29
C GLU A 102 14.61 -7.84 -8.66
N PRO A 103 15.93 -7.70 -8.59
CA PRO A 103 16.55 -6.41 -8.28
C PRO A 103 16.20 -5.40 -9.37
N GLY A 104 15.80 -4.19 -8.98
CA GLY A 104 15.29 -3.20 -9.91
C GLY A 104 14.68 -1.98 -9.21
N THR A 105 14.22 -1.04 -10.02
CA THR A 105 13.49 0.13 -9.53
C THR A 105 12.01 -0.05 -9.88
N TYR A 106 11.16 0.07 -8.87
CA TYR A 106 9.72 -0.11 -9.01
C TYR A 106 8.99 1.17 -8.62
N ASP A 107 7.93 1.47 -9.36
CA ASP A 107 7.01 2.56 -9.07
C ASP A 107 5.77 2.00 -8.38
N VAL A 108 5.44 2.57 -7.22
CA VAL A 108 4.30 2.17 -6.40
C VAL A 108 3.34 3.34 -6.32
N VAL A 109 2.06 3.08 -6.60
CA VAL A 109 1.00 4.06 -6.46
C VAL A 109 -0.02 3.53 -5.46
N ALA A 110 -0.35 4.35 -4.47
CA ALA A 110 -1.43 4.07 -3.53
C ALA A 110 -2.58 5.05 -3.75
N LYS A 111 -3.80 4.53 -3.90
CA LYS A 111 -5.01 5.33 -4.11
C LYS A 111 -6.05 5.04 -3.02
N LEU A 112 -6.52 6.09 -2.35
CA LEU A 112 -7.64 6.00 -1.42
C LEU A 112 -8.93 5.62 -2.16
N ARG A 113 -9.71 4.67 -1.61
CA ARG A 113 -10.99 4.21 -2.18
C ARG A 113 -12.21 4.74 -1.44
N ALA A 114 -12.08 5.89 -0.78
CA ALA A 114 -13.20 6.58 -0.15
C ALA A 114 -14.09 7.24 -1.22
N ARG A 115 -15.41 7.21 -1.01
CA ARG A 115 -16.37 7.92 -1.86
C ARG A 115 -16.19 9.42 -1.68
N GLU A 116 -16.28 10.15 -2.78
CA GLU A 116 -16.26 11.63 -2.82
C GLU A 116 -14.96 12.27 -2.31
N ASN A 117 -13.98 11.45 -1.89
CA ASN A 117 -12.68 11.84 -1.37
C ASN A 117 -11.62 10.97 -2.05
N GLU A 118 -11.01 11.49 -3.11
CA GLU A 118 -9.95 10.82 -3.82
C GLU A 118 -8.63 11.50 -3.51
N THR A 119 -7.68 10.74 -2.97
CA THR A 119 -6.29 11.13 -2.85
C THR A 119 -5.40 9.95 -3.19
N ARG A 120 -4.18 10.24 -3.61
CA ARG A 120 -3.19 9.23 -3.98
C ARG A 120 -1.81 9.81 -3.72
N ASP A 121 -0.86 8.91 -3.58
CA ASP A 121 0.55 9.25 -3.58
C ASP A 121 1.34 8.18 -4.33
N GLU A 122 2.51 8.54 -4.82
CA GLU A 122 3.40 7.67 -5.58
C GLU A 122 4.79 7.70 -4.99
N ALA A 123 5.44 6.53 -4.97
CA ALA A 123 6.77 6.36 -4.43
C ALA A 123 7.56 5.40 -5.32
N THR A 124 8.84 5.71 -5.51
CA THR A 124 9.77 4.84 -6.21
C THR A 124 10.64 4.12 -5.19
N VAL A 125 10.76 2.80 -5.30
CA VAL A 125 11.59 1.97 -4.44
C VAL A 125 12.62 1.22 -5.28
N THR A 126 13.83 1.05 -4.76
CA THR A 126 14.87 0.24 -5.40
C THR A 126 15.13 -1.00 -4.57
N VAL A 127 14.99 -2.16 -5.20
CA VAL A 127 15.33 -3.47 -4.66
C VAL A 127 16.74 -3.82 -5.13
N ALA A 128 17.62 -4.16 -4.20
CA ALA A 128 19.03 -4.48 -4.45
C ALA A 128 19.32 -5.99 -4.53
#